data_AF-E9CK46-F1
#
_entry.id   AF-E9CK46-F1
#
_cell.length_a   1.000
_cell.length_b   1.000
_cell.length_c   1.000
_cell.angle_alpha   90.00
_cell.angle_beta   90.00
_cell.angle_gamma   90.00
#
_symmetry.space_group_name_H-M   'P 1'
#
loop_
_entity.id
_entity.type
_entity.pdbx_description
1 polymer ?
#
loop_
_entity_poly.entity_id
_entity_poly.type
_entity_poly.pdbx_seq_one_letter_code
_entity_poly.pdbx_strand_id
1 'polypeptide(L)'
;MVENVGRKDHSHPIYTYINSNSQSDNTSNQITQDSRLANDIISITQIHTDIVSSSLAHLNPTQGPGLANEMRSITHESSTSNEKATSASKPLHTVIQMTEDNDRDEQECWSAYIHRHGKNTGLALKRNIVSVGLPTAVREYVRRSVLPVLFDKLPQAAPVSLGAIALATPIALQLIGLARDIHAGTITQKSLSSRLKNIALALGTGTALVATGGLSVAVNSLIAAVFSYVPLRDLSQYFLQLQDNNQGGFRFEPTSKSAAAYMVNQMTADQGMNMLVHTLTPIIGELAANMLGRALINIAGETVDELTNRGFHATSYNNPELNFDLRFRPGNERTLKTAYNQLFDTLAGRATLFSSATAGCFAAQKGDFRDSMVVGAILAIGYIPFIYTHDKKELIKLPATMV
;
A
#
# COMPACT_ATOMS: atom_id res chain seq x y z
N MET A 1 24.93 9.25 -88.05
CA MET A 1 23.55 9.80 -87.98
C MET A 1 23.23 9.93 -86.50
N VAL A 2 23.09 11.15 -85.96
CA VAL A 2 21.83 11.93 -85.87
C VAL A 2 20.90 11.28 -84.84
N GLU A 3 20.49 11.88 -83.70
CA GLU A 3 20.81 13.15 -82.98
C GLU A 3 20.67 12.86 -81.44
N ASN A 4 21.32 13.55 -80.48
CA ASN A 4 20.89 14.81 -79.82
C ASN A 4 19.39 14.82 -79.40
N VAL A 5 18.96 15.15 -78.16
CA VAL A 5 19.51 15.81 -76.95
C VAL A 5 18.85 15.16 -75.69
N GLY A 6 19.39 15.10 -74.45
CA GLY A 6 20.64 15.60 -73.86
C GLY A 6 20.76 15.38 -72.34
N ARG A 7 20.90 16.47 -71.55
CA ARG A 7 21.18 16.56 -70.08
C ARG A 7 19.91 17.01 -69.31
N LYS A 8 19.67 16.79 -67.99
CA LYS A 8 20.50 16.68 -66.76
C LYS A 8 19.83 15.73 -65.73
N ASP A 9 20.25 15.56 -64.47
CA ASP A 9 21.53 15.15 -63.84
C ASP A 9 21.25 14.84 -62.32
N HIS A 10 21.62 13.64 -61.81
CA HIS A 10 21.60 13.20 -60.39
C HIS A 10 20.23 12.94 -59.70
N SER A 11 20.10 12.07 -58.67
CA SER A 11 21.08 11.26 -57.89
C SER A 11 20.60 9.80 -57.65
N HIS A 12 21.46 8.95 -57.07
CA HIS A 12 21.35 7.47 -57.14
C HIS A 12 20.46 6.78 -56.08
N PRO A 13 19.93 5.58 -56.39
CA PRO A 13 19.21 4.72 -55.45
C PRO A 13 20.14 3.82 -54.63
N ILE A 14 19.62 3.24 -53.54
CA ILE A 14 20.16 2.03 -52.90
C ILE A 14 19.02 1.02 -52.79
N TYR A 15 19.18 -0.14 -53.43
CA TYR A 15 18.37 -1.32 -53.19
C TYR A 15 19.14 -2.33 -52.34
N THR A 16 18.37 -3.12 -51.60
CA THR A 16 18.75 -4.22 -50.70
C THR A 16 19.93 -5.09 -51.15
N TYR A 17 20.79 -5.45 -50.20
CA TYR A 17 21.38 -6.79 -50.15
C TYR A 17 21.21 -7.38 -48.75
N ILE A 18 20.95 -8.69 -48.68
CA ILE A 18 20.76 -9.44 -47.43
C ILE A 18 22.12 -9.98 -46.98
N ASN A 19 22.36 -10.02 -45.67
CA ASN A 19 23.38 -10.89 -45.09
C ASN A 19 22.82 -11.62 -43.86
N SER A 20 23.14 -12.90 -43.72
CA SER A 20 22.56 -13.83 -42.75
C SER A 20 23.66 -14.43 -41.87
N ASN A 21 23.75 -13.99 -40.61
CA ASN A 21 24.41 -14.71 -39.52
C ASN A 21 24.19 -14.01 -38.16
N SER A 22 23.20 -14.46 -37.39
CA SER A 22 23.13 -14.29 -35.92
C SER A 22 21.97 -15.11 -35.34
N GLN A 23 22.24 -16.38 -35.01
CA GLN A 23 21.22 -17.27 -34.44
C GLN A 23 21.86 -18.32 -33.51
N SER A 24 22.47 -17.84 -32.41
CA SER A 24 23.16 -18.68 -31.40
C SER A 24 22.98 -18.15 -29.96
N ASP A 25 23.17 -16.85 -29.73
CA ASP A 25 23.61 -16.40 -28.40
C ASP A 25 22.51 -15.91 -27.43
N ASN A 26 21.28 -15.68 -27.90
CA ASN A 26 20.21 -15.15 -27.04
C ASN A 26 19.62 -16.20 -26.08
N THR A 27 19.53 -17.47 -26.48
CA THR A 27 18.89 -18.54 -25.68
C THR A 27 19.68 -18.83 -24.40
N SER A 28 21.02 -18.76 -24.45
CA SER A 28 21.89 -19.01 -23.30
C SER A 28 21.73 -17.95 -22.20
N ASN A 29 21.64 -16.67 -22.59
CA ASN A 29 21.46 -15.56 -21.66
C ASN A 29 20.09 -15.62 -20.96
N GLN A 30 19.03 -16.00 -21.67
CA GLN A 30 17.68 -16.09 -21.11
C GLN A 30 17.56 -17.22 -20.07
N ILE A 31 18.07 -18.42 -20.39
CA ILE A 31 18.17 -19.55 -19.44
C ILE A 31 19.00 -19.18 -18.21
N THR A 32 20.04 -18.34 -18.38
CA THR A 32 20.89 -17.86 -17.28
C THR A 32 20.21 -16.79 -16.40
N GLN A 33 19.18 -16.09 -16.89
CA GLN A 33 18.36 -15.19 -16.07
C GLN A 33 17.26 -15.96 -15.31
N ASP A 34 16.52 -16.84 -15.99
CA ASP A 34 15.40 -17.58 -15.38
C ASP A 34 15.87 -18.51 -14.25
N SER A 35 17.04 -19.16 -14.43
CA SER A 35 17.67 -19.98 -13.39
C SER A 35 18.15 -19.19 -12.18
N ARG A 36 18.56 -17.92 -12.35
CA ARG A 36 18.88 -17.02 -11.22
C ARG A 36 17.61 -16.64 -10.46
N LEU A 37 16.57 -16.24 -11.17
CA LEU A 37 15.29 -15.87 -10.57
C LEU A 37 14.67 -17.02 -9.75
N ALA A 38 14.76 -18.25 -10.26
CA ALA A 38 14.32 -19.44 -9.55
C ALA A 38 15.13 -19.71 -8.26
N ASN A 39 16.46 -19.58 -8.32
CA ASN A 39 17.34 -19.77 -7.16
C ASN A 39 17.11 -18.70 -6.07
N ASP A 40 16.88 -17.45 -6.46
CA ASP A 40 16.57 -16.35 -5.53
C ASP A 40 15.24 -16.61 -4.78
N ILE A 41 14.21 -17.09 -5.50
CA ILE A 41 12.91 -17.46 -4.91
C ILE A 41 13.05 -18.64 -3.94
N ILE A 42 13.84 -19.66 -4.27
CA ILE A 42 14.13 -20.80 -3.38
C ILE A 42 14.84 -20.31 -2.12
N SER A 43 15.88 -19.48 -2.25
CA SER A 43 16.65 -18.93 -1.13
C SER A 43 15.78 -18.12 -0.16
N ILE A 44 14.89 -17.27 -0.67
CA ILE A 44 13.90 -16.52 0.13
C ILE A 44 12.93 -17.47 0.86
N THR A 45 12.52 -18.57 0.21
CA THR A 45 11.62 -19.57 0.81
C THR A 45 12.31 -20.35 1.93
N GLN A 46 13.60 -20.67 1.78
CA GLN A 46 14.44 -21.29 2.80
C GLN A 46 14.47 -20.44 4.08
N ILE A 47 14.83 -19.16 3.94
CA ILE A 47 14.91 -18.17 5.04
C ILE A 47 13.58 -18.04 5.80
N HIS A 48 12.44 -18.16 5.12
CA HIS A 48 11.12 -18.12 5.74
C HIS A 48 10.88 -19.30 6.70
N THR A 49 11.41 -20.49 6.39
CA THR A 49 11.20 -21.71 7.18
C THR A 49 11.97 -21.68 8.51
N ASP A 50 13.21 -21.18 8.49
CA ASP A 50 14.08 -21.13 9.69
C ASP A 50 13.56 -20.12 10.73
N ILE A 51 13.01 -18.99 10.27
CA ILE A 51 12.43 -17.95 11.13
C ILE A 51 11.18 -18.44 11.86
N VAL A 52 10.34 -19.26 11.21
CA VAL A 52 9.16 -19.86 11.85
C VAL A 52 9.57 -20.88 12.92
N SER A 53 10.56 -21.73 12.62
CA SER A 53 11.04 -22.78 13.53
C SER A 53 11.66 -22.22 14.81
N SER A 54 12.46 -21.14 14.70
CA SER A 54 13.07 -20.48 15.86
C SER A 54 12.06 -19.75 16.77
N SER A 55 10.90 -19.35 16.24
CA SER A 55 9.93 -18.52 16.97
C SER A 55 9.06 -19.28 17.98
N LEU A 56 9.03 -20.61 17.93
CA LEU A 56 8.16 -21.46 18.76
C LEU A 56 8.79 -21.92 20.09
N ALA A 57 10.09 -21.68 20.30
CA ALA A 57 10.86 -22.29 21.39
C ALA A 57 10.86 -21.54 22.73
N HIS A 58 10.30 -20.33 22.82
CA HIS A 58 10.58 -19.36 23.91
C HIS A 58 9.35 -18.66 24.53
N LEU A 59 8.22 -19.38 24.68
CA LEU A 59 7.02 -18.82 25.32
C LEU A 59 6.59 -19.57 26.59
N ASN A 60 7.28 -19.28 27.70
CA ASN A 60 6.73 -19.41 29.05
C ASN A 60 7.49 -18.52 30.04
N PRO A 61 6.87 -17.45 30.58
CA PRO A 61 6.93 -17.25 32.03
C PRO A 61 5.64 -16.68 32.65
N THR A 62 5.55 -16.80 33.98
CA THR A 62 4.40 -16.40 34.82
C THR A 62 4.68 -15.18 35.72
N GLN A 63 3.59 -14.55 36.20
CA GLN A 63 3.49 -13.61 37.36
C GLN A 63 3.91 -12.12 37.18
N GLY A 64 3.15 -11.26 37.87
CA GLY A 64 3.45 -9.86 38.28
C GLY A 64 3.18 -9.75 39.80
N PRO A 65 2.54 -8.69 40.38
CA PRO A 65 2.15 -7.37 39.84
C PRO A 65 2.33 -6.15 40.81
N GLY A 66 1.84 -4.96 40.44
CA GLY A 66 1.47 -3.83 41.35
C GLY A 66 2.49 -2.68 41.55
N LEU A 67 2.17 -1.52 42.16
CA LEU A 67 0.86 -0.86 42.43
C LEU A 67 1.04 0.61 42.93
N ALA A 68 0.06 1.50 42.62
CA ALA A 68 -0.37 2.74 43.33
C ALA A 68 0.45 4.08 43.34
N ASN A 69 -0.30 5.19 43.21
CA ASN A 69 -0.10 6.59 43.69
C ASN A 69 1.10 7.42 43.14
N GLU A 70 1.17 8.77 43.25
CA GLU A 70 0.37 9.78 44.02
C GLU A 70 0.16 11.10 43.21
N MET A 71 -0.63 12.06 43.74
CA MET A 71 -0.81 13.43 43.21
C MET A 71 0.19 14.45 43.78
N ARG A 72 0.44 15.56 43.07
CA ARG A 72 0.53 16.91 43.67
C ARG A 72 0.37 18.06 42.66
N SER A 73 0.08 19.24 43.19
CA SER A 73 -0.10 20.52 42.50
C SER A 73 0.94 21.54 42.96
N ILE A 74 1.21 22.60 42.17
CA ILE A 74 1.64 23.93 42.62
C ILE A 74 1.39 24.96 41.50
N THR A 75 1.12 26.22 41.88
CA THR A 75 0.80 27.37 41.02
C THR A 75 1.89 28.44 41.09
N HIS A 76 1.91 29.44 40.17
CA HIS A 76 1.86 30.90 40.45
C HIS A 76 2.32 31.76 39.23
N GLU A 77 1.56 32.84 38.95
CA GLU A 77 1.97 34.21 38.52
C GLU A 77 2.80 34.48 37.23
N SER A 78 2.76 35.68 36.60
CA SER A 78 1.77 36.79 36.51
C SER A 78 2.21 37.84 35.44
N SER A 79 1.31 38.79 35.06
CA SER A 79 1.60 40.17 34.56
C SER A 79 2.11 40.32 33.09
N THR A 80 1.32 40.84 32.12
CA THR A 80 1.03 42.27 31.72
C THR A 80 2.22 43.03 31.06
N SER A 81 2.09 43.95 30.07
CA SER A 81 0.96 44.72 29.48
C SER A 81 1.23 45.22 28.02
N ASN A 82 0.29 45.96 27.41
CA ASN A 82 0.33 46.51 26.02
C ASN A 82 1.19 47.80 25.85
N GLU A 83 1.55 48.18 24.60
CA GLU A 83 0.99 49.37 23.90
C GLU A 83 1.44 49.55 22.41
N LYS A 84 1.19 50.71 21.76
CA LYS A 84 0.80 50.80 20.32
C LYS A 84 1.16 52.11 19.57
N ALA A 85 1.97 52.01 18.49
CA ALA A 85 2.11 52.94 17.32
C ALA A 85 2.58 54.41 17.61
N THR A 86 2.92 55.32 16.68
CA THR A 86 2.74 55.48 15.19
C THR A 86 3.86 56.31 14.48
N SER A 87 4.08 56.04 13.18
CA SER A 87 4.37 56.98 12.06
C SER A 87 5.64 57.89 11.99
N ALA A 88 6.35 57.83 10.84
CA ALA A 88 6.93 58.99 10.11
C ALA A 88 7.25 58.64 8.63
N SER A 89 7.21 59.62 7.72
CA SER A 89 7.26 59.45 6.25
C SER A 89 8.64 59.68 5.59
N LYS A 90 8.93 58.97 4.49
CA LYS A 90 9.79 59.42 3.37
C LYS A 90 9.27 58.87 2.02
N PRO A 91 9.39 59.60 0.90
CA PRO A 91 9.06 59.10 -0.43
C PRO A 91 10.21 58.24 -1.00
N LEU A 92 9.86 57.25 -1.84
CA LEU A 92 10.82 56.46 -2.62
C LEU A 92 10.38 56.43 -4.09
N HIS A 93 11.33 56.50 -5.02
CA HIS A 93 11.02 56.46 -6.45
C HIS A 93 10.66 55.03 -6.89
N THR A 94 9.44 54.83 -7.40
CA THR A 94 9.07 53.61 -8.11
C THR A 94 9.72 53.58 -9.49
N VAL A 95 10.92 53.02 -9.57
CA VAL A 95 11.47 52.55 -10.85
C VAL A 95 10.72 51.27 -11.22
N ILE A 96 9.96 51.30 -12.33
CA ILE A 96 9.36 50.08 -12.87
C ILE A 96 10.46 49.33 -13.64
N GLN A 97 11.24 48.56 -12.89
CA GLN A 97 12.21 47.61 -13.44
C GLN A 97 11.42 46.40 -13.95
N MET A 98 11.44 46.16 -15.28
CA MET A 98 10.76 45.00 -15.87
C MET A 98 11.50 43.72 -15.46
N THR A 99 10.73 42.71 -15.03
CA THR A 99 11.23 41.55 -14.29
C THR A 99 11.71 40.42 -15.21
N GLU A 100 13.01 40.40 -15.55
CA GLU A 100 13.67 39.24 -16.19
C GLU A 100 14.20 38.19 -15.19
N ASP A 101 14.17 38.48 -13.89
CA ASP A 101 14.62 37.55 -12.83
C ASP A 101 13.48 36.68 -12.29
N ASN A 102 12.24 37.19 -12.28
CA ASN A 102 11.07 36.46 -11.74
C ASN A 102 10.79 35.15 -12.51
N ASP A 103 10.95 35.17 -13.83
CA ASP A 103 10.79 33.97 -14.68
C ASP A 103 11.85 32.89 -14.38
N ARG A 104 13.07 33.29 -13.94
CA ARG A 104 14.12 32.35 -13.54
C ARG A 104 13.85 31.74 -12.16
N ASP A 105 13.46 32.56 -11.18
CA ASP A 105 13.07 32.07 -9.85
C ASP A 105 11.86 31.12 -9.93
N GLU A 106 10.86 31.43 -10.75
CA GLU A 106 9.72 30.54 -11.01
C GLU A 106 10.15 29.27 -11.76
N GLN A 107 11.04 29.35 -12.75
CA GLN A 107 11.50 28.16 -13.49
C GLN A 107 12.38 27.23 -12.65
N GLU A 108 13.22 27.75 -11.76
CA GLU A 108 13.95 26.94 -10.77
C GLU A 108 12.99 26.28 -9.76
N CYS A 109 11.97 27.01 -9.30
CA CYS A 109 10.91 26.48 -8.43
C CYS A 109 10.14 25.32 -9.10
N TRP A 110 9.69 25.49 -10.35
CA TRP A 110 9.02 24.43 -11.12
C TRP A 110 9.93 23.22 -11.38
N SER A 111 11.21 23.44 -11.67
CA SER A 111 12.20 22.38 -11.85
C SER A 111 12.37 21.55 -10.57
N ALA A 112 12.54 22.22 -9.42
CA ALA A 112 12.64 21.57 -8.12
C ALA A 112 11.37 20.81 -7.75
N TYR A 113 10.19 21.37 -8.02
CA TYR A 113 8.88 20.73 -7.83
C TYR A 113 8.73 19.45 -8.66
N ILE A 114 8.97 19.53 -9.98
CA ILE A 114 8.85 18.38 -10.90
C ILE A 114 9.85 17.27 -10.51
N HIS A 115 11.09 17.62 -10.20
CA HIS A 115 12.10 16.67 -9.73
C HIS A 115 11.69 15.98 -8.42
N ARG A 116 11.17 16.74 -7.45
CA ARG A 116 10.64 16.23 -6.17
C ARG A 116 9.48 15.26 -6.38
N HIS A 117 8.52 15.61 -7.24
CA HIS A 117 7.39 14.73 -7.58
C HIS A 117 7.83 13.47 -8.33
N GLY A 118 8.77 13.57 -9.28
CA GLY A 118 9.36 12.42 -9.97
C GLY A 118 10.08 11.47 -9.01
N LYS A 119 10.90 12.02 -8.09
CA LYS A 119 11.57 11.26 -7.03
C LYS A 119 10.57 10.52 -6.14
N ASN A 120 9.57 11.22 -5.60
CA ASN A 120 8.55 10.64 -4.71
C ASN A 120 7.79 9.51 -5.41
N THR A 121 7.37 9.72 -6.66
CA THR A 121 6.71 8.71 -7.51
C THR A 121 7.62 7.49 -7.70
N GLY A 122 8.90 7.70 -8.03
CA GLY A 122 9.86 6.60 -8.22
C GLY A 122 10.15 5.80 -6.94
N LEU A 123 10.11 6.42 -5.75
CA LEU A 123 10.28 5.73 -4.48
C LEU A 123 9.03 4.92 -4.09
N ALA A 124 7.84 5.49 -4.23
CA ALA A 124 6.59 4.78 -4.04
C ALA A 124 6.47 3.58 -5.01
N LEU A 125 6.77 3.78 -6.30
CA LEU A 125 6.76 2.73 -7.32
C LEU A 125 7.69 1.56 -6.95
N LYS A 126 8.96 1.84 -6.60
CA LYS A 126 9.94 0.83 -6.17
C LYS A 126 9.43 -0.02 -4.99
N ARG A 127 8.82 0.63 -4.00
CA ARG A 127 8.23 -0.03 -2.83
C ARG A 127 6.97 -0.84 -3.17
N ASN A 128 6.16 -0.37 -4.12
CA ASN A 128 4.91 -1.01 -4.50
C ASN A 128 5.12 -2.19 -5.47
N ILE A 129 6.20 -2.22 -6.25
CA ILE A 129 6.62 -3.44 -6.97
C ILE A 129 6.79 -4.62 -5.99
N VAL A 130 7.53 -4.40 -4.89
CA VAL A 130 7.81 -5.44 -3.88
C VAL A 130 6.59 -5.74 -3.00
N SER A 131 5.89 -4.71 -2.52
CA SER A 131 4.81 -4.89 -1.54
C SER A 131 3.39 -4.97 -2.09
N VAL A 132 3.18 -4.74 -3.38
CA VAL A 132 1.86 -4.82 -4.04
C VAL A 132 1.93 -5.70 -5.27
N GLY A 133 2.90 -5.48 -6.16
CA GLY A 133 3.08 -6.24 -7.40
C GLY A 133 3.27 -7.74 -7.15
N LEU A 134 4.36 -8.11 -6.49
CA LEU A 134 4.67 -9.50 -6.18
C LEU A 134 3.56 -10.19 -5.36
N PRO A 135 3.04 -9.60 -4.25
CA PRO A 135 1.87 -10.16 -3.54
C PRO A 135 0.63 -10.32 -4.41
N THR A 136 0.36 -9.44 -5.39
CA THR A 136 -0.78 -9.58 -6.31
C THR A 136 -0.59 -10.75 -7.27
N ALA A 137 0.61 -10.90 -7.84
CA ALA A 137 0.93 -12.04 -8.70
C ALA A 137 0.82 -13.37 -7.94
N VAL A 138 1.35 -13.44 -6.72
CA VAL A 138 1.22 -14.62 -5.84
C VAL A 138 -0.24 -14.87 -5.48
N ARG A 139 -1.04 -13.83 -5.18
CA ARG A 139 -2.49 -13.96 -4.91
C ARG A 139 -3.23 -14.62 -6.06
N GLU A 140 -3.00 -14.17 -7.29
CA GLU A 140 -3.69 -14.74 -8.46
C GLU A 140 -3.22 -16.18 -8.75
N TYR A 141 -1.92 -16.47 -8.59
CA TYR A 141 -1.40 -17.84 -8.69
C TYR A 141 -2.01 -18.79 -7.65
N VAL A 142 -2.06 -18.37 -6.38
CA VAL A 142 -2.69 -19.14 -5.29
C VAL A 142 -4.18 -19.35 -5.58
N ARG A 143 -4.91 -18.29 -5.95
CA ARG A 143 -6.35 -18.31 -6.24
C ARG A 143 -6.74 -19.22 -7.40
N ARG A 144 -5.92 -19.22 -8.47
CA ARG A 144 -6.25 -19.85 -9.76
C ARG A 144 -5.56 -21.19 -10.02
N SER A 145 -4.48 -21.51 -9.31
CA SER A 145 -3.72 -22.74 -9.53
C SER A 145 -3.56 -23.58 -8.26
N VAL A 146 -3.11 -22.97 -7.16
CA VAL A 146 -2.81 -23.75 -5.94
C VAL A 146 -4.08 -24.22 -5.23
N LEU A 147 -5.05 -23.33 -5.00
CA LEU A 147 -6.27 -23.66 -4.25
C LEU A 147 -7.20 -24.65 -4.98
N PRO A 148 -7.45 -24.57 -6.31
CA PRO A 148 -8.19 -25.60 -7.03
C PRO A 148 -7.56 -26.99 -6.87
N VAL A 149 -6.26 -27.13 -7.19
CA VAL A 149 -5.54 -28.42 -7.14
C VAL A 149 -5.43 -28.99 -5.72
N LEU A 150 -5.50 -28.14 -4.69
CA LEU A 150 -5.61 -28.56 -3.29
C LEU A 150 -7.03 -29.05 -2.96
N PHE A 151 -8.07 -28.35 -3.43
CA PHE A 151 -9.46 -28.65 -3.12
C PHE A 151 -10.02 -29.86 -3.89
N ASP A 152 -9.51 -30.13 -5.09
CA ASP A 152 -9.77 -31.38 -5.84
C ASP A 152 -9.34 -32.64 -5.07
N LYS A 153 -8.49 -32.49 -4.05
CA LYS A 153 -7.94 -33.58 -3.21
C LYS A 153 -8.52 -33.63 -1.80
N LEU A 154 -9.47 -32.75 -1.46
CA LEU A 154 -10.04 -32.63 -0.11
C LEU A 154 -11.56 -32.86 -0.11
N PRO A 155 -12.17 -33.20 1.05
CA PRO A 155 -13.62 -33.32 1.16
C PRO A 155 -14.33 -32.01 0.77
N GLN A 156 -15.49 -32.10 0.11
CA GLN A 156 -16.25 -30.95 -0.41
C GLN A 156 -16.60 -29.88 0.64
N ALA A 157 -16.59 -30.20 1.93
CA ALA A 157 -16.78 -29.23 3.01
C ALA A 157 -15.55 -28.33 3.26
N ALA A 158 -14.33 -28.83 3.00
CA ALA A 158 -13.08 -28.15 3.36
C ALA A 158 -12.90 -26.76 2.70
N PRO A 159 -13.24 -26.55 1.41
CA PRO A 159 -13.19 -25.21 0.81
C PRO A 159 -14.10 -24.22 1.53
N VAL A 160 -15.34 -24.61 1.84
CA VAL A 160 -16.32 -23.75 2.54
C VAL A 160 -15.84 -23.45 3.97
N SER A 161 -15.32 -24.45 4.69
CA SER A 161 -14.74 -24.25 6.02
C SER A 161 -13.54 -23.30 5.99
N LEU A 162 -12.63 -23.43 5.03
CA LEU A 162 -11.46 -22.55 4.89
C LEU A 162 -11.86 -21.13 4.44
N GLY A 163 -12.90 -20.98 3.62
CA GLY A 163 -13.50 -19.69 3.28
C GLY A 163 -14.13 -19.00 4.50
N ALA A 164 -14.83 -19.76 5.34
CA ALA A 164 -15.37 -19.25 6.61
C ALA A 164 -14.26 -18.86 7.60
N ILE A 165 -13.18 -19.63 7.67
CA ILE A 165 -11.98 -19.28 8.46
C ILE A 165 -11.35 -17.98 7.92
N ALA A 166 -11.22 -17.80 6.60
CA ALA A 166 -10.73 -16.56 6.00
C ALA A 166 -11.58 -15.33 6.34
N LEU A 167 -12.91 -15.47 6.44
CA LEU A 167 -13.80 -14.41 6.92
C LEU A 167 -13.63 -14.13 8.43
N ALA A 168 -13.46 -15.17 9.24
CA ALA A 168 -13.34 -15.06 10.70
C ALA A 168 -11.98 -14.50 11.15
N THR A 169 -10.89 -14.81 10.42
CA THR A 169 -9.51 -14.37 10.73
C THR A 169 -9.38 -12.86 11.00
N PRO A 170 -9.82 -11.93 10.14
CA PRO A 170 -9.73 -10.50 10.42
C PRO A 170 -10.50 -10.07 11.68
N ILE A 171 -11.66 -10.67 11.96
CA ILE A 171 -12.44 -10.39 13.16
C ILE A 171 -11.66 -10.85 14.40
N ALA A 172 -11.09 -12.05 14.38
CA ALA A 172 -10.25 -12.58 15.45
C ALA A 172 -8.99 -11.70 15.69
N LEU A 173 -8.31 -11.28 14.61
CA LEU A 173 -7.14 -10.38 14.71
C LEU A 173 -7.51 -9.02 15.32
N GLN A 174 -8.66 -8.44 14.98
CA GLN A 174 -9.14 -7.18 15.59
C GLN A 174 -9.51 -7.36 17.08
N LEU A 175 -10.12 -8.49 17.46
CA LEU A 175 -10.46 -8.79 18.86
C LEU A 175 -9.20 -9.03 19.71
N ILE A 176 -8.22 -9.78 19.20
CA ILE A 176 -6.93 -9.98 19.89
C ILE A 176 -6.17 -8.66 19.98
N GLY A 177 -6.17 -7.84 18.92
CA GLY A 177 -5.61 -6.49 18.94
C GLY A 177 -6.27 -5.55 19.94
N LEU A 178 -7.59 -5.68 20.14
CA LEU A 178 -8.34 -4.92 21.15
C LEU A 178 -7.94 -5.36 22.57
N ALA A 179 -7.90 -6.67 22.84
CA ALA A 179 -7.45 -7.21 24.12
C ALA A 179 -6.01 -6.79 24.44
N ARG A 180 -5.11 -6.83 23.44
CA ARG A 180 -3.73 -6.32 23.52
C ARG A 180 -3.67 -4.83 23.87
N ASP A 181 -4.47 -3.99 23.20
CA ASP A 181 -4.51 -2.54 23.45
C ASP A 181 -5.04 -2.17 24.84
N ILE A 182 -5.99 -2.97 25.36
CA ILE A 182 -6.50 -2.83 26.73
C ILE A 182 -5.42 -3.26 27.73
N HIS A 183 -4.85 -4.45 27.57
CA HIS A 183 -3.82 -4.99 28.47
C HIS A 183 -2.54 -4.12 28.51
N ALA A 184 -2.15 -3.52 27.38
CA ALA A 184 -1.00 -2.62 27.30
C ALA A 184 -1.32 -1.17 27.72
N GLY A 185 -2.57 -0.83 28.02
CA GLY A 185 -3.01 0.54 28.35
C GLY A 185 -2.93 1.56 27.19
N THR A 186 -2.57 1.12 25.98
CA THR A 186 -2.28 1.97 24.81
C THR A 186 -3.51 2.47 24.06
N ILE A 187 -4.70 1.99 24.43
CA ILE A 187 -5.97 2.28 23.74
C ILE A 187 -6.37 3.77 23.79
N THR A 188 -6.83 4.30 22.65
CA THR A 188 -7.50 5.61 22.52
C THR A 188 -8.96 5.44 22.12
N GLN A 189 -9.78 6.48 22.24
CA GLN A 189 -11.15 6.47 21.73
C GLN A 189 -11.19 6.24 20.20
N LYS A 190 -10.18 6.74 19.47
CA LYS A 190 -10.06 6.55 18.02
C LYS A 190 -9.69 5.10 17.68
N SER A 191 -8.71 4.51 18.35
CA SER A 191 -8.34 3.10 18.10
C SER A 191 -9.46 2.14 18.48
N LEU A 192 -10.17 2.39 19.58
CA LEU A 192 -11.37 1.64 19.96
C LEU A 192 -12.46 1.75 18.88
N SER A 193 -12.80 2.97 18.45
CA SER A 193 -13.79 3.19 17.39
C SER A 193 -13.37 2.54 16.07
N SER A 194 -12.09 2.59 15.72
CA SER A 194 -11.50 1.91 14.57
C SER A 194 -11.70 0.40 14.62
N ARG A 195 -11.28 -0.27 15.72
CA ARG A 195 -11.41 -1.73 15.86
C ARG A 195 -12.86 -2.18 15.79
N LEU A 196 -13.76 -1.48 16.46
CA LEU A 196 -15.20 -1.78 16.42
C LEU A 196 -15.79 -1.59 15.01
N LYS A 197 -15.38 -0.54 14.28
CA LYS A 197 -15.78 -0.35 12.86
C LYS A 197 -15.20 -1.43 11.95
N ASN A 198 -13.96 -1.85 12.16
CA ASN A 198 -13.34 -2.94 11.39
C ASN A 198 -14.04 -4.28 11.63
N ILE A 199 -14.40 -4.59 12.88
CA ILE A 199 -15.19 -5.77 13.24
C ILE A 199 -16.59 -5.69 12.60
N ALA A 200 -17.28 -4.56 12.70
CA ALA A 200 -18.61 -4.37 12.11
C ALA A 200 -18.60 -4.46 10.58
N LEU A 201 -17.56 -3.94 9.92
CA LEU A 201 -17.42 -4.01 8.45
C LEU A 201 -17.20 -5.45 7.98
N ALA A 202 -16.32 -6.20 8.65
CA ALA A 202 -16.08 -7.61 8.35
C ALA A 202 -17.31 -8.49 8.64
N LEU A 203 -18.01 -8.26 9.77
CA LEU A 203 -19.25 -8.97 10.11
C LEU A 203 -20.36 -8.66 9.11
N GLY A 204 -20.60 -7.39 8.77
CA GLY A 204 -21.67 -7.00 7.85
C GLY A 204 -21.47 -7.54 6.44
N THR A 205 -20.26 -7.42 5.88
CA THR A 205 -19.94 -7.94 4.54
C THR A 205 -19.86 -9.47 4.51
N GLY A 206 -19.29 -10.10 5.53
CA GLY A 206 -19.27 -11.57 5.67
C GLY A 206 -20.68 -12.16 5.85
N THR A 207 -21.55 -11.52 6.63
CA THR A 207 -22.95 -11.95 6.81
C THR A 207 -23.73 -11.80 5.50
N ALA A 208 -23.55 -10.71 4.76
CA ALA A 208 -24.17 -10.53 3.45
C ALA A 208 -23.71 -11.61 2.45
N LEU A 209 -22.42 -11.97 2.45
CA LEU A 209 -21.87 -13.03 1.60
C LEU A 209 -22.45 -14.42 1.93
N VAL A 210 -22.64 -14.73 3.20
CA VAL A 210 -23.25 -16.00 3.64
C VAL A 210 -24.75 -16.02 3.31
N ALA A 211 -25.47 -14.94 3.59
CA ALA A 211 -26.91 -14.82 3.34
C ALA A 211 -27.30 -14.84 1.85
N THR A 212 -26.37 -14.47 0.96
CA THR A 212 -26.53 -14.53 -0.50
C THR A 212 -25.98 -15.83 -1.11
N GLY A 213 -25.45 -16.74 -0.30
CA GLY A 213 -24.82 -17.98 -0.76
C GLY A 213 -23.48 -17.81 -1.49
N GLY A 214 -23.01 -16.57 -1.69
CA GLY A 214 -21.82 -16.26 -2.48
C GLY A 214 -20.50 -16.78 -1.91
N LEU A 215 -20.49 -17.25 -0.65
CA LEU A 215 -19.30 -17.82 0.00
C LEU A 215 -18.65 -18.94 -0.83
N SER A 216 -19.46 -19.82 -1.44
CA SER A 216 -18.97 -20.94 -2.26
C SER A 216 -18.15 -20.49 -3.47
N VAL A 217 -18.52 -19.37 -4.09
CA VAL A 217 -17.81 -18.75 -5.23
C VAL A 217 -16.63 -17.91 -4.74
N ALA A 218 -16.75 -17.30 -3.56
CA ALA A 218 -15.74 -16.41 -2.98
C ALA A 218 -14.52 -17.13 -2.37
N VAL A 219 -14.61 -18.43 -2.05
CA VAL A 219 -13.61 -19.20 -1.27
C VAL A 219 -12.17 -18.89 -1.68
N ASN A 220 -11.81 -19.17 -2.94
CA ASN A 220 -10.42 -19.03 -3.40
C ASN A 220 -9.93 -17.58 -3.33
N SER A 221 -10.83 -16.63 -3.62
CA SER A 221 -10.55 -15.19 -3.59
C SER A 221 -10.28 -14.72 -2.15
N LEU A 222 -11.11 -15.14 -1.19
CA LEU A 222 -10.96 -14.82 0.23
C LEU A 222 -9.69 -15.42 0.83
N ILE A 223 -9.43 -16.71 0.61
CA ILE A 223 -8.25 -17.40 1.13
C ILE A 223 -6.98 -16.78 0.55
N ALA A 224 -6.93 -16.55 -0.77
CA ALA A 224 -5.77 -15.91 -1.39
C ALA A 224 -5.56 -14.48 -0.87
N ALA A 225 -6.63 -13.69 -0.69
CA ALA A 225 -6.53 -12.33 -0.15
C ALA A 225 -6.01 -12.32 1.30
N VAL A 226 -6.60 -13.12 2.19
CA VAL A 226 -6.32 -13.10 3.64
C VAL A 226 -5.03 -13.82 4.02
N PHE A 227 -4.68 -14.92 3.33
CA PHE A 227 -3.54 -15.78 3.70
C PHE A 227 -2.32 -15.71 2.77
N SER A 228 -2.43 -15.10 1.58
CA SER A 228 -1.25 -14.85 0.73
C SER A 228 -0.98 -13.37 0.50
N TYR A 229 -1.95 -12.62 -0.04
CA TYR A 229 -1.74 -11.21 -0.40
C TYR A 229 -1.42 -10.34 0.82
N VAL A 230 -2.31 -10.32 1.82
CA VAL A 230 -2.16 -9.43 2.98
C VAL A 230 -0.89 -9.74 3.78
N PRO A 231 -0.55 -10.99 4.14
CA PRO A 231 0.68 -11.30 4.86
C PRO A 231 1.96 -10.96 4.09
N LEU A 232 2.05 -11.29 2.78
CA LEU A 232 3.23 -10.97 1.97
C LEU A 232 3.42 -9.47 1.79
N ARG A 233 2.32 -8.74 1.55
CA ARG A 233 2.31 -7.28 1.48
C ARG A 233 2.79 -6.65 2.78
N ASP A 234 2.22 -7.03 3.92
CA ASP A 234 2.58 -6.42 5.20
C ASP A 234 3.96 -6.84 5.70
N LEU A 235 4.44 -8.04 5.38
CA LEU A 235 5.83 -8.44 5.61
C LEU A 235 6.80 -7.58 4.78
N SER A 236 6.46 -7.34 3.51
CA SER A 236 7.23 -6.43 2.64
C SER A 236 7.22 -4.99 3.16
N GLN A 237 6.08 -4.47 3.63
CA GLN A 237 5.97 -3.11 4.18
C GLN A 237 6.57 -2.97 5.58
N TYR A 238 6.65 -4.07 6.34
CA TYR A 238 7.36 -4.11 7.62
C TYR A 238 8.86 -3.93 7.43
N PHE A 239 9.47 -4.59 6.42
CA PHE A 239 10.89 -4.47 6.13
C PHE A 239 11.26 -3.28 5.25
N LEU A 240 10.44 -2.93 4.26
CA LEU A 240 10.69 -1.86 3.29
C LEU A 240 9.71 -0.69 3.55
N GLN A 241 10.19 0.27 4.35
CA GLN A 241 9.42 1.41 4.83
C GLN A 241 9.46 2.56 3.80
N LEU A 242 8.30 3.00 3.32
CA LEU A 242 8.15 4.30 2.64
C LEU A 242 7.73 5.34 3.68
N GLN A 243 8.64 6.27 3.99
CA GLN A 243 8.43 7.37 4.94
C GLN A 243 8.32 8.70 4.20
N ASP A 244 7.88 9.75 4.89
CA ASP A 244 7.90 11.13 4.40
C ASP A 244 8.15 12.10 5.56
N ASN A 245 8.31 13.38 5.23
CA ASN A 245 8.67 14.45 6.16
C ASN A 245 7.47 15.20 6.79
N ASN A 246 6.25 14.66 6.74
CA ASN A 246 5.08 15.30 7.33
C ASN A 246 5.13 15.29 8.88
N GLN A 247 5.38 16.44 9.49
CA GLN A 247 5.48 16.58 10.95
C GLN A 247 4.10 16.73 11.63
N GLY A 248 3.22 15.72 11.49
CA GLY A 248 1.90 15.76 12.13
C GLY A 248 1.17 14.43 12.23
N GLY A 249 0.54 14.19 13.40
CA GLY A 249 -0.32 13.03 13.65
C GLY A 249 -1.70 13.11 12.96
N PHE A 250 -2.36 11.95 12.82
CA PHE A 250 -3.55 11.75 11.98
C PHE A 250 -4.67 12.80 12.12
N ARG A 251 -4.87 13.62 11.07
CA ARG A 251 -6.00 14.55 10.91
C ARG A 251 -7.15 13.92 10.11
N PHE A 252 -8.39 14.13 10.54
CA PHE A 252 -9.58 13.51 9.93
C PHE A 252 -9.85 13.99 8.50
N GLU A 253 -9.72 15.29 8.26
CA GLU A 253 -10.06 15.93 6.97
C GLU A 253 -9.21 15.44 5.78
N PRO A 254 -7.87 15.39 5.83
CA PRO A 254 -7.10 14.75 4.77
C PRO A 254 -7.42 13.25 4.68
N THR A 255 -7.59 12.53 5.81
CA THR A 255 -7.93 11.10 5.80
C THR A 255 -9.24 10.81 5.06
N SER A 256 -10.28 11.66 5.20
CA SER A 256 -11.55 11.50 4.50
C SER A 256 -11.48 11.91 3.02
N LYS A 257 -10.68 12.94 2.69
CA LYS A 257 -10.34 13.28 1.29
C LYS A 257 -9.59 12.13 0.60
N SER A 258 -8.62 11.52 1.28
CA SER A 258 -7.91 10.32 0.81
C SER A 258 -8.88 9.16 0.60
N ALA A 259 -9.75 8.86 1.57
CA ALA A 259 -10.73 7.78 1.44
C ALA A 259 -11.67 7.95 0.23
N ALA A 260 -12.09 9.20 -0.07
CA ALA A 260 -12.91 9.50 -1.25
C ALA A 260 -12.13 9.34 -2.56
N ALA A 261 -10.87 9.78 -2.61
CA ALA A 261 -10.00 9.57 -3.77
C ALA A 261 -9.67 8.08 -3.98
N TYR A 262 -9.41 7.33 -2.90
CA TYR A 262 -9.19 5.89 -2.89
C TYR A 262 -10.40 5.13 -3.44
N MET A 263 -11.63 5.57 -3.14
CA MET A 263 -12.85 5.01 -3.72
C MET A 263 -12.80 4.99 -5.26
N VAL A 264 -12.52 6.16 -5.86
CA VAL A 264 -12.49 6.35 -7.31
C VAL A 264 -11.30 5.61 -7.92
N ASN A 265 -10.12 5.73 -7.29
CA ASN A 265 -8.90 5.03 -7.69
C ASN A 265 -9.10 3.51 -7.75
N GLN A 266 -9.70 2.91 -6.72
CA GLN A 266 -9.96 1.46 -6.68
C GLN A 266 -11.03 1.02 -7.68
N MET A 267 -12.07 1.82 -7.92
CA MET A 267 -13.04 1.58 -9.00
C MET A 267 -12.39 1.57 -10.38
N THR A 268 -11.52 2.55 -10.67
CA THR A 268 -10.78 2.64 -11.92
C THR A 268 -9.72 1.54 -12.04
N ALA A 269 -9.04 1.20 -10.95
CA ALA A 269 -8.03 0.15 -10.92
C ALA A 269 -8.64 -1.23 -11.21
N ASP A 270 -9.79 -1.59 -10.63
CA ASP A 270 -10.43 -2.87 -10.90
C ASP A 270 -10.87 -3.01 -12.38
N GLN A 271 -11.45 -1.96 -12.96
CA GLN A 271 -11.76 -1.92 -14.40
C GLN A 271 -10.51 -2.02 -15.27
N GLY A 272 -9.45 -1.27 -14.92
CA GLY A 272 -8.15 -1.32 -15.61
C GLY A 272 -7.49 -2.70 -15.51
N MET A 273 -7.61 -3.37 -14.36
CA MET A 273 -7.18 -4.76 -14.18
C MET A 273 -7.94 -5.68 -15.13
N ASN A 274 -9.27 -5.63 -15.14
CA ASN A 274 -10.10 -6.50 -15.99
C ASN A 274 -9.79 -6.28 -17.48
N MET A 275 -9.65 -5.02 -17.92
CA MET A 275 -9.26 -4.66 -19.28
C MET A 275 -7.86 -5.17 -19.66
N LEU A 276 -6.84 -4.95 -18.81
CA LEU A 276 -5.48 -5.39 -19.12
C LEU A 276 -5.34 -6.92 -19.11
N VAL A 277 -6.05 -7.60 -18.20
CA VAL A 277 -6.14 -9.07 -18.18
C VAL A 277 -6.78 -9.61 -19.46
N HIS A 278 -7.88 -9.01 -19.92
CA HIS A 278 -8.52 -9.39 -21.18
C HIS A 278 -7.56 -9.23 -22.38
N THR A 279 -6.88 -8.09 -22.48
CA THR A 279 -5.92 -7.81 -23.56
C THR A 279 -4.70 -8.74 -23.55
N LEU A 280 -4.20 -9.15 -22.37
CA LEU A 280 -3.04 -10.03 -22.25
C LEU A 280 -3.38 -11.53 -22.41
N THR A 281 -4.61 -11.95 -22.12
CA THR A 281 -5.00 -13.37 -22.09
C THR A 281 -4.74 -14.11 -23.42
N PRO A 282 -5.03 -13.55 -24.61
CA PRO A 282 -4.68 -14.18 -25.90
C PRO A 282 -3.19 -14.31 -26.19
N ILE A 283 -2.33 -13.56 -25.48
CA ILE A 283 -0.89 -13.45 -25.76
C ILE A 283 -0.07 -14.37 -24.84
N ILE A 284 -0.43 -14.42 -23.56
CA ILE A 284 0.35 -15.13 -22.51
C ILE A 284 -0.49 -16.14 -21.69
N GLY A 285 -1.76 -16.36 -22.06
CA GLY A 285 -2.68 -17.24 -21.35
C GLY A 285 -3.26 -16.63 -20.07
N GLU A 286 -4.42 -17.15 -19.63
CA GLU A 286 -5.23 -16.53 -18.57
C GLU A 286 -4.47 -16.36 -17.25
N LEU A 287 -3.68 -17.35 -16.83
CA LEU A 287 -2.97 -17.33 -15.55
C LEU A 287 -1.94 -16.19 -15.51
N ALA A 288 -1.02 -16.14 -16.48
CA ALA A 288 0.01 -15.12 -16.54
C ALA A 288 -0.59 -13.72 -16.81
N ALA A 289 -1.65 -13.64 -17.62
CA ALA A 289 -2.40 -12.40 -17.83
C ALA A 289 -3.02 -11.89 -16.52
N ASN A 290 -3.63 -12.75 -15.70
CA ASN A 290 -4.15 -12.36 -14.39
C ASN A 290 -3.03 -11.93 -13.42
N MET A 291 -1.92 -12.68 -13.37
CA MET A 291 -0.80 -12.35 -12.49
C MET A 291 -0.18 -10.99 -12.84
N LEU A 292 0.20 -10.78 -14.11
CA LEU A 292 0.86 -9.55 -14.56
C LEU A 292 -0.12 -8.38 -14.68
N GLY A 293 -1.27 -8.57 -15.33
CA GLY A 293 -2.25 -7.52 -15.56
C GLY A 293 -2.82 -6.95 -14.26
N ARG A 294 -3.09 -7.81 -13.26
CA ARG A 294 -3.53 -7.34 -11.95
C ARG A 294 -2.39 -6.70 -11.14
N ALA A 295 -1.18 -7.28 -11.17
CA ALA A 295 -0.04 -6.71 -10.47
C ALA A 295 0.31 -5.29 -10.97
N LEU A 296 0.40 -5.08 -12.29
CA LEU A 296 0.79 -3.79 -12.88
C LEU A 296 -0.19 -2.66 -12.51
N ILE A 297 -1.49 -2.90 -12.67
CA ILE A 297 -2.51 -1.89 -12.34
C ILE A 297 -2.61 -1.66 -10.83
N ASN A 298 -2.42 -2.70 -9.99
CA ASN A 298 -2.42 -2.54 -8.53
C ASN A 298 -1.18 -1.77 -8.03
N ILE A 299 0.00 -1.96 -8.66
CA ILE A 299 1.19 -1.12 -8.41
C ILE A 299 0.88 0.36 -8.73
N ALA A 300 0.28 0.63 -9.90
CA ALA A 300 -0.06 1.98 -10.32
C ALA A 300 -1.08 2.63 -9.38
N GLY A 301 -2.18 1.93 -9.08
CA GLY A 301 -3.24 2.41 -8.19
C GLY A 301 -2.73 2.70 -6.76
N GLU A 302 -1.93 1.82 -6.17
CA GLU A 302 -1.33 2.10 -4.85
C GLU A 302 -0.35 3.28 -4.90
N THR A 303 0.44 3.40 -5.98
CA THR A 303 1.39 4.52 -6.13
C THR A 303 0.65 5.85 -6.23
N VAL A 304 -0.51 5.89 -6.88
CA VAL A 304 -1.42 7.06 -6.87
C VAL A 304 -1.98 7.31 -5.47
N ASP A 305 -2.45 6.28 -4.74
CA ASP A 305 -2.98 6.47 -3.37
C ASP A 305 -1.92 7.03 -2.41
N GLU A 306 -0.69 6.52 -2.46
CA GLU A 306 0.38 7.02 -1.60
C GLU A 306 0.75 8.47 -1.89
N LEU A 307 0.76 8.88 -3.17
CA LEU A 307 0.98 10.27 -3.56
C LEU A 307 -0.19 11.16 -3.13
N THR A 308 -1.43 10.75 -3.39
CA THR A 308 -2.64 11.52 -3.03
C THR A 308 -2.80 11.67 -1.53
N ASN A 309 -2.68 10.59 -0.76
CA ASN A 309 -2.86 10.61 0.69
C ASN A 309 -1.78 11.44 1.39
N ARG A 310 -0.50 11.21 1.05
CA ARG A 310 0.62 12.00 1.63
C ARG A 310 0.58 13.45 1.15
N GLY A 311 0.07 13.71 -0.07
CA GLY A 311 -0.21 15.05 -0.60
C GLY A 311 -1.27 15.81 0.19
N PHE A 312 -2.46 15.24 0.39
CA PHE A 312 -3.51 15.86 1.21
C PHE A 312 -3.05 16.12 2.65
N HIS A 313 -2.28 15.20 3.23
CA HIS A 313 -1.65 15.41 4.53
C HIS A 313 -0.63 16.56 4.50
N ALA A 314 0.26 16.62 3.50
CA ALA A 314 1.24 17.70 3.36
C ALA A 314 0.59 19.08 3.21
N THR A 315 -0.45 19.23 2.38
CA THR A 315 -1.27 20.45 2.31
C THR A 315 -1.87 20.77 3.68
N SER A 316 -2.37 19.76 4.41
CA SER A 316 -2.94 19.92 5.75
C SER A 316 -1.91 20.23 6.86
N TYR A 317 -0.61 20.16 6.58
CA TYR A 317 0.46 20.52 7.51
C TYR A 317 1.28 21.74 7.03
N ASN A 318 0.87 22.40 5.94
CA ASN A 318 1.63 23.45 5.26
C ASN A 318 3.07 23.00 4.90
N ASN A 319 3.21 21.77 4.39
CA ASN A 319 4.47 21.19 3.92
C ASN A 319 4.57 21.25 2.37
N PRO A 320 5.08 22.33 1.77
CA PRO A 320 5.37 22.39 0.32
C PRO A 320 6.57 21.51 -0.08
N GLU A 321 7.31 21.02 0.90
CA GLU A 321 8.57 20.29 0.75
C GLU A 321 8.38 18.76 0.86
N LEU A 322 7.18 18.24 0.56
CA LEU A 322 6.85 16.82 0.68
C LEU A 322 7.89 15.94 -0.05
N ASN A 323 8.62 15.15 0.72
CA ASN A 323 9.78 14.39 0.25
C ASN A 323 9.75 13.00 0.86
N PHE A 324 9.75 11.97 0.01
CA PHE A 324 9.69 10.58 0.45
C PHE A 324 11.11 10.03 0.72
N ASP A 325 11.20 9.16 1.73
CA ASP A 325 12.34 8.29 1.99
C ASP A 325 11.92 6.82 1.83
N LEU A 326 12.83 5.98 1.34
CA LEU A 326 12.61 4.56 1.15
C LEU A 326 13.76 3.78 1.80
N ARG A 327 13.50 3.23 3.00
CA ARG A 327 14.52 2.58 3.80
C ARG A 327 14.15 1.16 4.20
N PHE A 328 15.15 0.32 4.39
CA PHE A 328 14.98 -0.92 5.13
C PHE A 328 14.87 -0.62 6.63
N ARG A 329 13.89 -1.22 7.32
CA ARG A 329 13.70 -1.08 8.77
C ARG A 329 15.02 -1.43 9.49
N PRO A 330 15.63 -0.51 10.25
CA PRO A 330 16.91 -0.75 10.92
C PRO A 330 16.77 -1.79 12.05
N GLY A 331 17.87 -2.45 12.43
CA GLY A 331 17.85 -3.59 13.36
C GLY A 331 17.23 -3.29 14.72
N ASN A 332 17.47 -2.10 15.26
CA ASN A 332 16.89 -1.61 16.53
C ASN A 332 15.36 -1.42 16.48
N GLU A 333 14.76 -1.22 15.31
CA GLU A 333 13.30 -1.20 15.15
C GLU A 333 12.69 -2.61 15.07
N ARG A 334 13.47 -3.67 14.82
CA ARG A 334 12.97 -5.05 14.57
C ARG A 334 12.68 -5.80 15.87
N THR A 335 11.84 -5.23 16.74
CA THR A 335 11.46 -5.82 18.03
C THR A 335 10.20 -6.68 17.94
N LEU A 336 10.01 -7.62 18.87
CA LEU A 336 8.74 -8.37 19.01
C LEU A 336 7.54 -7.42 19.18
N LYS A 337 7.69 -6.32 19.92
CA LYS A 337 6.65 -5.28 20.06
C LYS A 337 6.29 -4.66 18.70
N THR A 338 7.29 -4.39 17.86
CA THR A 338 7.07 -3.86 16.50
C THR A 338 6.34 -4.88 15.61
N ALA A 339 6.70 -6.17 15.71
CA ALA A 339 6.04 -7.24 14.96
C ALA A 339 4.58 -7.46 15.42
N TYR A 340 4.31 -7.50 16.73
CA TYR A 340 2.94 -7.56 17.28
C TYR A 340 2.10 -6.31 16.98
N ASN A 341 2.74 -5.14 16.84
CA ASN A 341 2.09 -3.93 16.32
C ASN A 341 1.69 -4.12 14.86
N GLN A 342 2.62 -4.49 13.97
CA GLN A 342 2.33 -4.75 12.56
C GLN A 342 1.18 -5.79 12.40
N LEU A 343 1.23 -6.89 13.16
CA LEU A 343 0.25 -7.98 13.07
C LEU A 343 -1.17 -7.55 13.48
N PHE A 344 -1.33 -6.96 14.66
CA PHE A 344 -2.65 -6.67 15.21
C PHE A 344 -3.17 -5.25 14.90
N ASP A 345 -2.37 -4.40 14.24
CA ASP A 345 -2.80 -3.08 13.75
C ASP A 345 -2.91 -3.08 12.23
N THR A 346 -1.78 -3.10 11.53
CA THR A 346 -1.75 -2.95 10.06
C THR A 346 -2.30 -4.19 9.34
N LEU A 347 -1.83 -5.39 9.69
CA LEU A 347 -2.25 -6.63 9.04
C LEU A 347 -3.71 -6.95 9.39
N ALA A 348 -4.12 -6.81 10.66
CA ALA A 348 -5.52 -6.92 11.07
C ALA A 348 -6.44 -5.95 10.30
N GLY A 349 -6.05 -4.68 10.15
CA GLY A 349 -6.81 -3.68 9.41
C GLY A 349 -6.86 -3.95 7.91
N ARG A 350 -5.75 -4.38 7.30
CA ARG A 350 -5.69 -4.71 5.87
C ARG A 350 -6.43 -6.02 5.56
N ALA A 351 -6.38 -7.00 6.44
CA ALA A 351 -7.18 -8.22 6.35
C ALA A 351 -8.67 -7.88 6.36
N THR A 352 -9.12 -7.01 7.28
CA THR A 352 -10.50 -6.49 7.27
C THR A 352 -10.85 -5.82 5.94
N LEU A 353 -10.02 -4.91 5.42
CA LEU A 353 -10.27 -4.20 4.16
C LEU A 353 -10.47 -5.18 2.98
N PHE A 354 -9.50 -6.09 2.78
CA PHE A 354 -9.50 -7.00 1.64
C PHE A 354 -10.54 -8.13 1.78
N SER A 355 -10.79 -8.64 2.99
CA SER A 355 -11.88 -9.60 3.22
C SER A 355 -13.23 -8.96 2.96
N SER A 356 -13.45 -7.73 3.44
CA SER A 356 -14.74 -7.05 3.34
C SER A 356 -15.06 -6.62 1.91
N ALA A 357 -14.08 -6.10 1.18
CA ALA A 357 -14.25 -5.75 -0.23
C ALA A 357 -14.55 -7.00 -1.08
N THR A 358 -13.83 -8.09 -0.86
CA THR A 358 -14.09 -9.39 -1.50
C THR A 358 -15.49 -9.90 -1.15
N ALA A 359 -15.86 -9.91 0.13
CA ALA A 359 -17.15 -10.44 0.57
C ALA A 359 -18.33 -9.59 0.08
N GLY A 360 -18.22 -8.26 0.09
CA GLY A 360 -19.25 -7.38 -0.47
C GLY A 360 -19.43 -7.55 -1.98
N CYS A 361 -18.33 -7.70 -2.73
CA CYS A 361 -18.36 -8.00 -4.16
C CYS A 361 -19.13 -9.30 -4.46
N PHE A 362 -18.72 -10.41 -3.83
CA PHE A 362 -19.38 -11.71 -4.02
C PHE A 362 -20.77 -11.82 -3.36
N ALA A 363 -21.18 -10.84 -2.56
CA ALA A 363 -22.55 -10.67 -2.09
C ALA A 363 -23.42 -9.80 -3.02
N ALA A 364 -22.81 -8.92 -3.83
CA ALA A 364 -23.53 -8.02 -4.73
C ALA A 364 -24.01 -8.75 -6.00
N GLN A 365 -23.17 -9.61 -6.57
CA GLN A 365 -23.44 -10.54 -7.69
C GLN A 365 -24.13 -9.89 -8.90
N LYS A 366 -23.75 -8.66 -9.28
CA LYS A 366 -24.49 -7.85 -10.28
C LYS A 366 -23.64 -7.22 -11.38
N GLY A 367 -22.39 -7.64 -11.53
CA GLY A 367 -21.59 -7.44 -12.73
C GLY A 367 -20.62 -6.26 -12.65
N ASP A 368 -19.57 -6.35 -13.46
CA ASP A 368 -18.30 -5.64 -13.41
C ASP A 368 -18.37 -4.24 -12.79
N PHE A 369 -18.99 -3.26 -13.45
CA PHE A 369 -18.99 -1.87 -12.98
C PHE A 369 -19.61 -1.70 -11.57
N ARG A 370 -20.70 -2.43 -11.27
CA ARG A 370 -21.35 -2.38 -9.96
C ARG A 370 -20.52 -3.09 -8.90
N ASP A 371 -19.86 -4.17 -9.28
CA ASP A 371 -19.00 -4.93 -8.38
C ASP A 371 -17.73 -4.10 -8.04
N SER A 372 -17.14 -3.37 -9.02
CA SER A 372 -16.11 -2.36 -8.79
C SER A 372 -16.58 -1.21 -7.88
N MET A 373 -17.82 -0.72 -8.04
CA MET A 373 -18.40 0.30 -7.13
C MET A 373 -18.50 -0.21 -5.69
N VAL A 374 -18.92 -1.46 -5.49
CA VAL A 374 -19.05 -2.08 -4.16
C VAL A 374 -17.68 -2.26 -3.51
N VAL A 375 -16.68 -2.70 -4.28
CA VAL A 375 -15.27 -2.76 -3.83
C VAL A 375 -14.79 -1.38 -3.41
N GLY A 376 -14.91 -0.35 -4.26
CA GLY A 376 -14.49 1.01 -3.97
C GLY A 376 -15.15 1.60 -2.73
N ALA A 377 -16.47 1.46 -2.60
CA ALA A 377 -17.23 1.99 -1.46
C ALA A 377 -16.83 1.32 -0.13
N ILE A 378 -16.67 -0.01 -0.10
CA ILE A 378 -16.25 -0.74 1.10
C ILE A 378 -14.81 -0.39 1.47
N LEU A 379 -13.92 -0.28 0.48
CA LEU A 379 -12.54 0.14 0.69
C LEU A 379 -12.44 1.57 1.24
N ALA A 380 -13.26 2.51 0.77
CA ALA A 380 -13.33 3.88 1.30
C ALA A 380 -13.87 3.92 2.74
N ILE A 381 -14.95 3.20 3.03
CA ILE A 381 -15.52 3.08 4.39
C ILE A 381 -14.50 2.47 5.36
N GLY A 382 -13.73 1.48 4.90
CA GLY A 382 -12.66 0.83 5.68
C GLY A 382 -11.36 1.62 5.78
N TYR A 383 -11.07 2.57 4.87
CA TYR A 383 -9.82 3.35 4.86
C TYR A 383 -9.66 4.16 6.14
N ILE A 384 -10.73 4.84 6.57
CA ILE A 384 -10.74 5.65 7.79
C ILE A 384 -10.41 4.82 9.04
N PRO A 385 -11.11 3.72 9.38
CA PRO A 385 -10.75 2.88 10.52
C PRO A 385 -9.42 2.12 10.31
N PHE A 386 -8.99 1.82 9.08
CA PHE A 386 -7.63 1.29 8.84
C PHE A 386 -6.56 2.28 9.27
N ILE A 387 -6.64 3.55 8.87
CA ILE A 387 -5.71 4.60 9.33
C ILE A 387 -5.78 4.75 10.85
N TYR A 388 -6.98 4.94 11.40
CA TYR A 388 -7.17 5.21 12.84
C TYR A 388 -6.86 4.03 13.79
N THR A 389 -6.61 2.81 13.31
CA THR A 389 -6.17 1.72 14.21
C THR A 389 -4.77 1.98 14.77
N HIS A 390 -3.96 2.76 14.05
CA HIS A 390 -2.58 3.11 14.41
C HIS A 390 -2.48 4.28 15.42
N ASP A 391 -3.60 4.94 15.75
CA ASP A 391 -3.67 6.00 16.77
C ASP A 391 -3.58 5.38 18.18
N LYS A 392 -2.37 5.16 18.68
CA LYS A 392 -2.12 4.65 20.05
C LYS A 392 -1.65 5.78 20.97
N LYS A 393 -1.86 5.62 22.28
CA LYS A 393 -1.11 6.40 23.27
C LYS A 393 0.37 6.01 23.20
N GLU A 394 1.25 7.01 23.15
CA GLU A 394 2.63 6.79 23.56
C GLU A 394 2.66 6.56 25.07
N LEU A 395 3.25 5.44 25.49
CA LEU A 395 3.65 5.28 26.89
C LEU A 395 4.85 6.19 27.12
N ILE A 396 4.63 7.27 27.89
CA ILE A 396 5.69 8.20 28.29
C ILE A 396 6.82 7.37 28.91
N LYS A 397 7.99 7.39 28.28
CA LYS A 397 9.21 6.88 28.91
C LYS A 397 9.52 7.83 30.07
N LEU A 398 9.24 7.38 31.30
CA LEU A 398 9.87 7.98 32.47
C LEU A 398 11.40 7.94 32.25
N PRO A 399 12.12 9.04 32.52
CA PRO A 399 13.56 9.08 32.28
C PRO A 399 14.26 8.01 33.13
N ALA A 400 15.27 7.35 32.55
CA ALA A 400 15.97 6.21 33.15
C ALA A 400 16.94 6.60 34.30
N THR A 401 16.57 7.62 35.08
CA THR A 401 17.34 8.22 36.18
C THR A 401 16.53 8.26 37.49
N MET A 402 15.62 7.30 37.66
CA MET A 402 14.84 7.07 38.88
C MET A 402 14.73 5.56 39.18
N VAL A 403 15.89 4.90 39.26
CA VAL A 403 16.12 3.57 39.85
C VAL A 403 17.42 3.64 40.62
#